data_AF-A0A848N1V8-F1
#
_entry.id   AF-A0A848N1V8-F1
#
_cell.length_a   1.000
_cell.length_b   1.000
_cell.length_c   1.000
_cell.angle_alpha   90.00
_cell.angle_beta   90.00
_cell.angle_gamma   90.00
#
_symmetry.space_group_name_H-M   'P 1'
#
loop_
_entity.id
_entity.type
_entity.pdbx_description
1 polymer ?
#
loop_
_entity_poly.entity_id
_entity_poly.type
_entity_poly.pdbx_seq_one_letter_code
_entity_poly.pdbx_strand_id
1 'polypeptide(L)'
;MIQPIKHFAINWVDGMKVSQRHLNDQDNFFIDTIRDANSLAITNYNYGLLPIPNEFTDKTIFDVQNTATNDVQLIIKHCSAVTLAGYRIELRDKRVSVKALAKSMNLDENQIDGEYYILISVNPFDKVPFGDIDPEEIPPRHPNAHANYNIELFAVSSLNSNYSGGNYLVVGKVDFKGNIAQVNTHFIPPCTSVQSHPALIDYYNGYAKSIGNLQQYAFKIIQKASHKNQNTALALNVKSLCTVLVNTFGDMYFQFRNIIPYQSPVFLIETFAKLALKLYNATQVLIPSELEEMLNYSLEWSEIAPHTLLNQLSTVAETNYNHHNCGEPLLYIQQMLKSLETIFSKLSELEYIGQRKENIIVNEQEVSSNTNPKRGWSVLD
;
A
#
# COMPACT_ATOMS: atom_id res chain seq x y z
N MET A 1 -17.01 3.65 12.94
CA MET A 1 -18.08 3.13 13.83
C MET A 1 -18.58 4.30 14.63
N ILE A 2 -19.84 4.69 14.44
CA ILE A 2 -20.44 5.83 15.13
C ILE A 2 -20.65 5.44 16.60
N GLN A 3 -20.01 6.16 17.51
CA GLN A 3 -20.19 5.98 18.95
C GLN A 3 -21.35 6.86 19.43
N PRO A 4 -22.19 6.41 20.38
CA PRO A 4 -23.24 7.25 20.93
C PRO A 4 -22.65 8.46 21.66
N ILE A 5 -23.36 9.59 21.61
CA ILE A 5 -23.06 10.78 22.41
C ILE A 5 -23.16 10.42 23.90
N LYS A 6 -22.17 10.84 24.68
CA LYS A 6 -22.04 10.64 26.13
C LYS A 6 -22.12 11.95 26.92
N HIS A 7 -21.75 13.07 26.31
CA HIS A 7 -21.81 14.40 26.93
C HIS A 7 -22.96 15.20 26.33
N PHE A 8 -23.88 15.69 27.18
CA PHE A 8 -25.11 16.35 26.75
C PHE A 8 -25.10 17.85 27.07
N ALA A 9 -25.88 18.61 26.30
CA ALA A 9 -26.03 20.05 26.50
C ALA A 9 -26.60 20.37 27.89
N ILE A 10 -26.13 21.46 28.47
CA ILE A 10 -26.65 21.96 29.73
C ILE A 10 -27.99 22.65 29.48
N ASN A 11 -28.98 22.29 30.28
CA ASN A 11 -30.27 22.96 30.29
C ASN A 11 -30.18 24.25 31.12
N TRP A 12 -29.84 25.36 30.47
CA TRP A 12 -29.73 26.67 31.11
C TRP A 12 -31.11 27.26 31.45
N VAL A 13 -31.26 27.75 32.67
CA VAL A 13 -32.49 28.41 33.16
C VAL A 13 -32.11 29.71 33.86
N ASP A 14 -32.96 30.73 33.73
CA ASP A 14 -32.72 32.04 34.35
C ASP A 14 -32.57 31.93 35.89
N GLY A 15 -31.68 32.73 36.46
CA GLY A 15 -31.32 32.70 37.88
C GLY A 15 -30.41 31.54 38.30
N MET A 16 -29.97 30.68 37.38
CA MET A 16 -29.04 29.58 37.68
C MET A 16 -27.61 30.10 38.01
N LYS A 17 -27.01 29.57 39.08
CA LYS A 17 -25.61 29.89 39.44
C LYS A 17 -24.63 29.13 38.54
N VAL A 18 -23.77 29.86 37.84
CA VAL A 18 -22.72 29.29 36.99
C VAL A 18 -21.53 28.81 37.84
N SER A 19 -20.94 27.69 37.46
CA SER A 19 -19.76 27.12 38.12
C SER A 19 -18.80 26.55 37.07
N GLN A 20 -17.55 26.29 37.47
CA GLN A 20 -16.56 25.64 36.60
C GLN A 20 -17.08 24.31 36.01
N ARG A 21 -17.86 23.55 36.80
CA ARG A 21 -18.46 22.29 36.31
C ARG A 21 -19.37 22.53 35.12
N HIS A 22 -20.23 23.55 35.16
CA HIS A 22 -21.10 23.87 34.02
C HIS A 22 -20.28 24.27 32.78
N LEU A 23 -19.18 25.00 32.95
CA LEU A 23 -18.32 25.33 31.81
C LEU A 23 -17.65 24.08 31.23
N ASN A 24 -17.14 23.19 32.08
CA ASN A 24 -16.53 21.93 31.64
C ASN A 24 -17.54 20.97 30.97
N ASP A 25 -18.74 20.84 31.52
CA ASP A 25 -19.80 19.99 30.96
C ASP A 25 -20.26 20.54 29.59
N GLN A 26 -20.34 21.86 29.45
CA GLN A 26 -20.64 22.52 28.17
C GLN A 26 -19.53 22.30 27.13
N ASP A 27 -18.26 22.43 27.52
CA ASP A 27 -17.11 22.13 26.65
C ASP A 27 -17.12 20.67 26.19
N ASN A 28 -17.36 19.74 27.11
CA ASN A 28 -17.40 18.31 26.81
C ASN A 28 -18.54 17.99 25.83
N PHE A 29 -19.70 18.61 26.00
CA PHE A 29 -20.80 18.50 25.03
C PHE A 29 -20.36 18.96 23.62
N PHE A 30 -19.67 20.09 23.52
CA PHE A 30 -19.18 20.57 22.22
C PHE A 30 -18.15 19.63 21.59
N ILE A 31 -17.17 19.16 22.38
CA ILE A 31 -16.16 18.19 21.94
C ILE A 31 -16.84 16.92 21.40
N ASP A 32 -17.80 16.37 22.15
CA ASP A 32 -18.48 15.13 21.79
C ASP A 32 -19.38 15.30 20.55
N THR A 33 -20.03 16.47 20.42
CA THR A 33 -20.84 16.83 19.24
C THR A 33 -19.97 16.99 17.98
N ILE A 34 -18.81 17.64 18.09
CA ILE A 34 -17.87 17.78 16.95
C ILE A 34 -17.34 16.41 16.52
N ARG A 35 -16.96 15.57 17.50
CA ARG A 35 -16.57 14.18 17.22
C ARG A 35 -17.71 13.40 16.54
N ASP A 36 -18.95 13.56 16.98
CA ASP A 36 -20.12 12.92 16.37
C ASP A 36 -20.24 13.30 14.90
N ALA A 37 -20.24 14.62 14.63
CA ALA A 37 -20.36 15.17 13.29
C ALA A 37 -19.25 14.68 12.36
N ASN A 38 -18.00 14.62 12.84
CA ASN A 38 -16.89 14.07 12.09
C ASN A 38 -17.10 12.58 11.76
N SER A 39 -17.65 11.81 12.69
CA SER A 39 -17.85 10.36 12.53
C SER A 39 -18.87 10.00 11.44
N LEU A 40 -19.79 10.91 11.10
CA LEU A 40 -20.84 10.67 10.09
C LEU A 40 -20.30 10.41 8.68
N ALA A 41 -19.21 11.09 8.31
CA ALA A 41 -18.58 10.93 7.00
C ALA A 41 -17.52 9.82 6.98
N ILE A 42 -17.18 9.25 8.14
CA ILE A 42 -16.14 8.23 8.26
C ILE A 42 -16.71 6.84 7.93
N THR A 43 -16.07 6.21 6.96
CA THR A 43 -16.27 4.82 6.54
C THR A 43 -15.13 3.94 7.05
N ASN A 44 -15.18 2.65 6.74
CA ASN A 44 -14.14 1.69 7.13
C ASN A 44 -12.82 1.88 6.36
N TYR A 45 -12.73 2.84 5.43
CA TYR A 45 -11.57 3.02 4.57
C TYR A 45 -11.16 4.49 4.39
N ASN A 46 -11.73 5.47 5.09
CA ASN A 46 -11.34 6.89 4.92
C ASN A 46 -10.93 7.57 6.24
N TYR A 47 -10.43 6.79 7.20
CA TYR A 47 -9.87 7.30 8.46
C TYR A 47 -8.34 7.14 8.47
N GLY A 48 -7.69 7.55 9.54
CA GLY A 48 -6.26 7.41 9.72
C GLY A 48 -5.48 8.69 9.51
N LEU A 49 -4.27 8.59 8.97
CA LEU A 49 -3.39 9.72 8.76
C LEU A 49 -3.99 10.73 7.77
N LEU A 50 -3.79 12.01 8.06
CA LEU A 50 -4.18 13.14 7.22
C LEU A 50 -3.00 13.60 6.36
N PRO A 51 -3.25 14.26 5.21
CA PRO A 51 -2.20 14.86 4.39
C PRO A 51 -1.26 15.76 5.21
N ILE A 52 0.04 15.53 5.07
CA ILE A 52 1.05 16.38 5.68
C ILE A 52 1.18 17.65 4.82
N PRO A 53 1.01 18.85 5.39
CA PRO A 53 1.17 20.10 4.64
C PRO A 53 2.53 20.17 3.93
N ASN A 54 2.56 20.75 2.74
CA ASN A 54 3.79 20.84 1.92
C ASN A 54 4.89 21.70 2.55
N GLU A 55 4.56 22.48 3.59
CA GLU A 55 5.51 23.29 4.35
C GLU A 55 6.49 22.43 5.16
N PHE A 56 6.13 21.19 5.49
CA PHE A 56 7.01 20.28 6.19
C PHE A 56 8.00 19.62 5.23
N THR A 57 9.29 19.89 5.42
CA THR A 57 10.39 19.25 4.68
C THR A 57 10.55 17.78 5.08
N ASP A 58 10.39 17.48 6.37
CA ASP A 58 10.41 16.13 6.90
C ASP A 58 8.97 15.60 7.01
N LYS A 59 8.67 14.56 6.24
CA LYS A 59 7.36 13.89 6.21
C LYS A 59 7.34 12.59 7.00
N THR A 60 8.39 12.29 7.76
CA THR A 60 8.46 11.13 8.62
C THR A 60 7.46 11.26 9.77
N ILE A 61 6.59 10.26 9.94
CA ILE A 61 5.55 10.25 10.98
C ILE A 61 6.17 9.94 12.35
N PHE A 62 7.01 8.90 12.40
CA PHE A 62 7.73 8.49 13.59
C PHE A 62 9.12 7.96 13.25
N ASP A 63 10.00 7.97 14.24
CA ASP A 63 11.35 7.45 14.17
C ASP A 63 11.69 6.71 15.45
N VAL A 64 12.66 5.80 15.37
CA VAL A 64 13.13 5.00 16.49
C VAL A 64 14.63 5.17 16.63
N GLN A 65 15.07 5.65 17.79
CA GLN A 65 16.46 6.01 18.04
C GLN A 65 17.03 5.25 19.23
N ASN A 66 18.22 4.69 19.06
CA ASN A 66 18.97 4.08 20.15
C ASN A 66 19.70 5.18 20.93
N THR A 67 19.57 5.14 22.25
CA THR A 67 20.24 6.08 23.16
C THR A 67 21.56 5.49 23.68
N ALA A 68 22.43 6.36 24.20
CA ALA A 68 23.72 5.97 24.77
C ALA A 68 23.62 5.02 25.98
N THR A 69 22.45 4.92 26.62
CA THR A 69 22.17 4.06 27.77
C THR A 69 21.59 2.70 27.39
N ASN A 70 21.68 2.30 26.10
CA ASN A 70 21.03 1.10 25.57
C ASN A 70 19.51 1.09 25.85
N ASP A 71 18.88 2.27 25.80
CA ASP A 71 17.42 2.39 25.74
C ASP A 71 16.99 2.78 24.32
N VAL A 72 15.80 2.34 23.92
CA VAL A 72 15.21 2.67 22.63
C VAL A 72 14.18 3.76 22.85
N GLN A 73 14.30 4.85 22.11
CA GLN A 73 13.36 5.97 22.14
C GLN A 73 12.50 5.98 20.89
N LEU A 74 11.18 5.92 21.07
CA LEU A 74 10.20 6.16 20.03
C LEU A 74 9.90 7.66 19.98
N ILE A 75 10.02 8.25 18.78
CA ILE A 75 9.80 9.67 18.55
C ILE A 75 8.68 9.82 17.52
N ILE A 76 7.52 10.33 17.95
CA ILE A 76 6.47 10.78 17.03
C ILE A 76 6.84 12.20 16.60
N LYS A 77 7.31 12.37 15.37
CA LYS A 77 7.74 13.68 14.85
C LYS A 77 6.53 14.56 14.57
N HIS A 78 5.63 14.09 13.72
CA HIS A 78 4.38 14.77 13.40
C HIS A 78 3.31 13.74 13.06
N CYS A 79 2.27 13.67 13.88
CA CYS A 79 1.11 12.81 13.65
C CYS A 79 -0.15 13.66 13.62
N SER A 80 -0.71 13.80 12.42
CA SER A 80 -2.00 14.41 12.17
C SER A 80 -2.93 13.33 11.63
N ALA A 81 -3.99 13.01 12.38
CA ALA A 81 -4.88 11.90 12.07
C ALA A 81 -6.32 12.13 12.53
N VAL A 82 -7.22 11.32 11.98
CA VAL A 82 -8.60 11.12 12.44
C VAL A 82 -8.84 9.64 12.73
N THR A 83 -9.43 9.32 13.88
CA THR A 83 -9.72 7.93 14.25
C THR A 83 -11.04 7.44 13.66
N LEU A 84 -11.31 6.13 13.70
CA LEU A 84 -12.56 5.53 13.19
C LEU A 84 -13.83 6.00 13.94
N ALA A 85 -13.70 6.57 15.14
CA ALA A 85 -14.80 7.21 15.88
C ALA A 85 -14.87 8.73 15.70
N GLY A 86 -14.06 9.34 14.84
CA GLY A 86 -14.11 10.78 14.54
C GLY A 86 -13.29 11.67 15.46
N TYR A 87 -12.39 11.11 16.29
CA TYR A 87 -11.47 11.91 17.10
C TYR A 87 -10.30 12.43 16.28
N ARG A 88 -9.91 13.69 16.50
CA ARG A 88 -8.72 14.30 15.91
C ARG A 88 -7.50 14.03 16.79
N ILE A 89 -6.43 13.51 16.18
CA ILE A 89 -5.13 13.33 16.82
C ILE A 89 -4.15 14.33 16.20
N GLU A 90 -3.57 15.21 17.01
CA GLU A 90 -2.52 16.14 16.60
C GLU A 90 -1.38 16.04 17.63
N LEU A 91 -0.26 15.45 17.22
CA LEU A 91 0.92 15.25 18.06
C LEU A 91 2.17 15.70 17.32
N ARG A 92 3.08 16.36 18.06
CA ARG A 92 4.36 16.85 17.53
C ARG A 92 5.48 16.60 18.53
N ASP A 93 6.62 16.17 18.02
CA ASP A 93 7.88 15.93 18.76
C ASP A 93 7.71 15.16 20.08
N LYS A 94 6.76 14.21 20.13
CA LYS A 94 6.46 13.42 21.33
C LYS A 94 7.45 12.27 21.42
N ARG A 95 8.27 12.27 22.47
CA ARG A 95 9.26 11.22 22.74
C ARG A 95 8.79 10.31 23.86
N VAL A 96 8.94 9.00 23.67
CA VAL A 96 8.58 7.98 24.66
C VAL A 96 9.66 6.91 24.71
N SER A 97 10.07 6.50 25.92
CA SER A 97 10.98 5.37 26.11
C SER A 97 10.23 4.06 25.89
N VAL A 98 10.81 3.17 25.08
CA VAL A 98 10.24 1.83 24.82
C VAL A 98 10.22 1.00 26.10
N LYS A 99 11.21 1.11 26.98
CA LYS A 99 11.19 0.42 28.29
C LYS A 99 10.01 0.87 29.14
N ALA A 100 9.68 2.16 29.13
CA ALA A 100 8.51 2.67 29.83
C ALA A 100 7.20 2.10 29.25
N LEU A 101 7.13 1.96 27.92
CA LEU A 101 5.99 1.32 27.24
C LEU A 101 5.89 -0.17 27.59
N ALA A 102 6.99 -0.92 27.54
CA ALA A 102 7.02 -2.35 27.87
C ALA A 102 6.59 -2.62 29.32
N LYS A 103 7.04 -1.79 30.26
CA LYS A 103 6.62 -1.87 31.67
C LYS A 103 5.11 -1.68 31.84
N SER A 104 4.49 -0.80 31.05
CA SER A 104 3.04 -0.61 31.07
C SER A 104 2.26 -1.81 30.54
N MET A 105 2.90 -2.69 29.75
CA MET A 105 2.34 -3.92 29.20
C MET A 105 2.52 -5.15 30.11
N ASN A 106 3.14 -5.01 31.28
CA ASN A 106 3.59 -6.13 32.13
C ASN A 106 4.46 -7.16 31.38
N LEU A 107 5.17 -6.73 30.33
CA LEU A 107 6.16 -7.57 29.66
C LEU A 107 7.46 -7.52 30.46
N ASP A 108 8.07 -8.68 30.71
CA ASP A 108 9.43 -8.73 31.25
C ASP A 108 10.38 -7.98 30.29
N GLU A 109 11.32 -7.19 30.83
CA GLU A 109 12.25 -6.37 30.04
C GLU A 109 13.07 -7.19 29.01
N ASN A 110 13.18 -8.50 29.22
CA ASN A 110 13.88 -9.45 28.35
C ASN A 110 12.97 -10.19 27.33
N GLN A 111 11.67 -9.85 27.25
CA GLN A 111 10.67 -10.51 26.38
C GLN A 111 10.03 -9.56 25.35
N ILE A 112 10.62 -8.38 25.11
CA ILE A 112 10.10 -7.43 24.12
C ILE A 112 10.41 -7.89 22.68
N ASP A 113 11.13 -8.99 22.49
CA ASP A 113 11.39 -9.54 21.15
C ASP A 113 10.09 -9.87 20.41
N GLY A 114 10.01 -9.41 19.15
CA GLY A 114 8.88 -9.65 18.28
C GLY A 114 8.34 -8.39 17.60
N GLU A 115 7.18 -8.56 16.95
CA GLU A 115 6.56 -7.50 16.17
C GLU A 115 5.45 -6.80 16.95
N TYR A 116 5.48 -5.45 16.93
CA TYR A 116 4.54 -4.61 17.64
C TYR A 116 3.98 -3.51 16.74
N TYR A 117 2.71 -3.20 16.92
CA TYR A 117 2.09 -2.00 16.40
C TYR A 117 2.31 -0.83 17.37
N ILE A 118 2.49 0.36 16.81
CA ILE A 118 2.49 1.61 17.56
C ILE A 118 1.08 2.18 17.50
N LEU A 119 0.42 2.27 18.65
CA LEU A 119 -0.92 2.83 18.78
C LEU A 119 -0.82 4.22 19.39
N ILE A 120 -1.61 5.15 18.86
CA ILE A 120 -1.86 6.45 19.46
C ILE A 120 -3.34 6.53 19.78
N SER A 121 -3.67 6.69 21.05
CA SER A 121 -5.03 6.93 21.52
C SER A 121 -5.20 8.36 22.03
N VAL A 122 -6.42 8.87 21.94
CA VAL A 122 -6.77 10.21 22.40
C VAL A 122 -7.98 10.16 23.32
N ASN A 123 -7.91 10.92 24.40
CA ASN A 123 -9.03 11.23 25.28
C ASN A 123 -9.18 12.75 25.37
N PRO A 124 -10.11 13.36 24.61
CA PRO A 124 -10.27 14.82 24.62
C PRO A 124 -11.00 15.35 25.87
N PHE A 125 -11.62 14.47 26.64
CA PHE A 125 -12.33 14.82 27.87
C PHE A 125 -11.40 14.87 29.09
N ASP A 126 -10.20 14.29 28.96
CA ASP A 126 -9.11 14.42 29.91
C ASP A 126 -8.13 15.49 29.40
N LYS A 127 -8.18 16.68 30.00
CA LYS A 127 -7.46 17.87 29.53
C LYS A 127 -6.11 17.97 30.24
N VAL A 128 -5.03 18.03 29.46
CA VAL A 128 -3.66 18.20 29.95
C VAL A 128 -3.25 19.67 29.82
N PRO A 129 -2.83 20.34 30.91
CA PRO A 129 -2.41 21.74 30.88
C PRO A 129 -1.08 21.93 30.13
N PHE A 130 -0.96 23.03 29.37
CA PHE A 130 0.26 23.39 28.65
C PHE A 130 0.40 24.91 28.39
N GLY A 131 1.57 25.32 27.90
CA GLY A 131 1.92 26.71 27.61
C GLY A 131 2.75 27.34 28.73
N ASP A 132 3.43 28.43 28.42
CA ASP A 132 4.29 29.11 29.39
C ASP A 132 3.44 29.74 30.49
N ILE A 133 3.85 29.52 31.75
CA ILE A 133 3.18 30.07 32.92
C ILE A 133 3.48 31.58 32.97
N ASP A 134 2.44 32.40 33.06
CA ASP A 134 2.60 33.84 33.27
C ASP A 134 3.03 34.10 34.72
N PRO A 135 4.23 34.68 34.97
CA PRO A 135 4.69 34.99 36.31
C PRO A 135 3.79 35.99 37.07
N GLU A 136 3.02 36.82 36.36
CA GLU A 136 2.11 37.80 36.95
C GLU A 136 0.75 37.19 37.30
N GLU A 137 0.43 35.98 36.83
CA GLU A 137 -0.81 35.30 37.17
C GLU A 137 -0.72 34.65 38.55
N ILE A 138 -1.71 34.93 39.42
CA ILE A 138 -1.77 34.38 40.78
C ILE A 138 -3.12 33.67 40.98
N PRO A 139 -3.12 32.34 41.26
CA PRO A 139 -1.96 31.45 41.35
C PRO A 139 -1.35 31.13 39.98
N PRO A 140 -0.03 30.90 39.90
CA PRO A 140 0.62 30.53 38.65
C PRO A 140 0.00 29.24 38.08
N ARG A 141 -0.44 29.29 36.82
CA ARG A 141 -1.00 28.14 36.12
C ARG A 141 -0.62 28.16 34.64
N HIS A 142 -0.77 27.00 34.00
CA HIS A 142 -0.71 26.93 32.54
C HIS A 142 -1.94 27.62 31.93
N PRO A 143 -1.75 28.42 30.86
CA PRO A 143 -2.85 29.17 30.25
C PRO A 143 -3.78 28.29 29.41
N ASN A 144 -3.26 27.22 28.81
CA ASN A 144 -3.97 26.41 27.83
C ASN A 144 -4.09 24.94 28.27
N ALA A 145 -4.97 24.19 27.60
CA ALA A 145 -5.07 22.74 27.76
C ALA A 145 -5.32 22.04 26.42
N HIS A 146 -4.76 20.85 26.24
CA HIS A 146 -5.00 19.99 25.07
C HIS A 146 -5.52 18.61 25.51
N ALA A 147 -5.96 17.79 24.57
CA ALA A 147 -6.42 16.42 24.85
C ALA A 147 -5.29 15.54 25.43
N ASN A 148 -5.62 14.58 26.29
CA ASN A 148 -4.65 13.59 26.71
C ASN A 148 -4.40 12.58 25.58
N TYR A 149 -3.13 12.31 25.30
CA TYR A 149 -2.68 11.38 24.28
C TYR A 149 -1.82 10.29 24.90
N ASN A 150 -2.16 9.03 24.63
CA ASN A 150 -1.38 7.87 25.04
C ASN A 150 -0.75 7.21 23.81
N ILE A 151 0.52 6.84 23.95
CA ILE A 151 1.25 6.04 22.97
C ILE A 151 1.47 4.68 23.62
N GLU A 152 1.10 3.62 22.92
CA GLU A 152 1.17 2.24 23.41
C GLU A 152 1.79 1.36 22.33
N LEU A 153 2.51 0.31 22.77
CA LEU A 153 2.93 -0.77 21.89
C LEU A 153 1.92 -1.91 22.03
N PHE A 154 1.63 -2.59 20.93
CA PHE A 154 0.73 -3.72 20.95
C PHE A 154 1.27 -4.88 20.13
N ALA A 155 1.42 -6.05 20.76
CA ALA A 155 1.97 -7.24 20.09
C ALA A 155 1.05 -7.68 18.94
N VAL A 156 1.64 -7.90 17.75
CA VAL A 156 0.90 -8.32 16.55
C VAL A 156 0.20 -9.66 16.77
N SER A 157 0.82 -10.57 17.52
CA SER A 157 0.29 -11.91 17.84
C SER A 157 -0.97 -11.87 18.72
N SER A 158 -1.19 -10.79 19.47
CA SER A 158 -2.32 -10.65 20.41
C SER A 158 -3.51 -9.91 19.81
N LEU A 159 -3.45 -9.53 18.52
CA LEU A 159 -4.51 -8.80 17.85
C LEU A 159 -5.65 -9.74 17.45
N ASN A 160 -6.47 -10.10 18.43
CA ASN A 160 -7.81 -10.57 18.16
C ASN A 160 -8.59 -9.41 17.50
N SER A 161 -9.35 -9.71 16.45
CA SER A 161 -10.15 -8.81 15.61
C SER A 161 -11.23 -7.98 16.34
N ASN A 162 -11.19 -7.89 17.67
CA ASN A 162 -12.18 -7.26 18.54
C ASN A 162 -11.61 -6.05 19.32
N TYR A 163 -10.74 -5.25 18.71
CA TYR A 163 -10.47 -3.92 19.25
C TYR A 163 -11.62 -2.96 18.91
N SER A 164 -12.66 -2.99 19.76
CA SER A 164 -13.89 -2.19 19.63
C SER A 164 -13.75 -0.72 20.06
N GLY A 165 -12.52 -0.21 20.20
CA GLY A 165 -12.24 1.18 20.58
C GLY A 165 -11.96 2.03 19.34
N GLY A 166 -12.89 2.92 18.95
CA GLY A 166 -12.65 3.80 17.79
C GLY A 166 -11.78 5.04 18.09
N ASN A 167 -11.20 5.15 19.29
CA ASN A 167 -10.45 6.31 19.78
C ASN A 167 -8.93 6.18 19.66
N TYR A 168 -8.44 5.18 18.93
CA TYR A 168 -7.02 5.02 18.65
C TYR A 168 -6.75 4.92 17.14
N LEU A 169 -5.48 5.05 16.78
CA LEU A 169 -4.95 4.80 15.46
C LEU A 169 -3.64 4.02 15.54
N VAL A 170 -3.50 3.00 14.71
CA VAL A 170 -2.19 2.37 14.45
C VAL A 170 -1.41 3.26 13.49
N VAL A 171 -0.24 3.75 13.90
CA VAL A 171 0.57 4.68 13.10
C VAL A 171 1.82 4.03 12.49
N GLY A 172 2.17 2.83 12.95
CA GLY A 172 3.38 2.15 12.51
C GLY A 172 3.51 0.73 13.07
N LYS A 173 4.50 0.01 12.53
CA LYS A 173 4.90 -1.31 13.00
C LYS A 173 6.41 -1.34 13.21
N VAL A 174 6.84 -1.92 14.31
CA VAL A 174 8.25 -2.06 14.70
C VAL A 174 8.54 -3.51 15.06
N ASP A 175 9.73 -3.97 14.70
CA ASP A 175 10.26 -5.29 15.01
C ASP A 175 11.42 -5.11 16.01
N PHE A 176 11.28 -5.70 17.19
CA PHE A 176 12.28 -5.65 18.25
C PHE A 176 13.07 -6.96 18.26
N LYS A 177 14.40 -6.86 18.19
CA LYS A 177 15.34 -7.98 18.27
C LYS A 177 16.45 -7.62 19.24
N GLY A 178 16.35 -8.10 20.47
CA GLY A 178 17.15 -7.65 21.60
C GLY A 178 16.93 -6.15 21.86
N ASN A 179 18.02 -5.38 21.93
CA ASN A 179 17.97 -3.93 22.12
C ASN A 179 17.87 -3.13 20.81
N ILE A 180 17.67 -3.79 19.67
CA ILE A 180 17.57 -3.14 18.37
C ILE A 180 16.10 -3.11 17.97
N ALA A 181 15.62 -1.92 17.67
CA ALA A 181 14.30 -1.71 17.12
C ALA A 181 14.41 -1.32 15.64
N GLN A 182 13.70 -2.05 14.79
CA GLN A 182 13.67 -1.80 13.36
C GLN A 182 12.25 -1.41 12.93
N VAL A 183 12.14 -0.26 12.25
CA VAL A 183 10.87 0.16 11.66
C VAL A 183 10.55 -0.72 10.46
N ASN A 184 9.33 -1.27 10.43
CA ASN A 184 8.85 -1.99 9.25
C ASN A 184 8.36 -1.00 8.20
N THR A 185 9.19 -0.75 7.18
CA THR A 185 8.90 0.20 6.10
C THR A 185 7.84 -0.28 5.10
N HIS A 186 7.50 -1.57 5.10
CA HIS A 186 6.46 -2.14 4.23
C HIS A 186 5.07 -1.98 4.84
N PHE A 187 4.97 -1.76 6.16
CA PHE A 187 3.70 -1.49 6.81
C PHE A 187 3.27 -0.05 6.51
N ILE A 188 2.07 0.09 5.92
CA ILE A 188 1.44 1.40 5.72
C ILE A 188 0.17 1.45 6.58
N PRO A 189 0.07 2.41 7.53
CA PRO A 189 -1.08 2.54 8.41
C PRO A 189 -2.33 3.02 7.65
N PRO A 190 -3.52 3.00 8.30
CA PRO A 190 -4.71 3.69 7.81
C PRO A 190 -4.41 5.12 7.36
N CYS A 191 -4.91 5.49 6.19
CA CYS A 191 -4.68 6.79 5.57
C CYS A 191 -5.98 7.29 4.95
N THR A 192 -6.32 8.54 5.23
CA THR A 192 -7.50 9.20 4.65
C THR A 192 -7.36 9.41 3.14
N SER A 193 -6.12 9.57 2.65
CA SER A 193 -5.81 9.73 1.23
C SER A 193 -4.44 9.14 0.86
N VAL A 194 -4.18 8.96 -0.45
CA VAL A 194 -2.84 8.60 -0.96
C VAL A 194 -1.79 9.65 -0.57
N GLN A 195 -2.15 10.93 -0.49
CA GLN A 195 -1.24 11.99 -0.07
C GLN A 195 -0.91 12.00 1.44
N SER A 196 -1.59 11.18 2.24
CA SER A 196 -1.39 11.14 3.69
C SER A 196 -0.12 10.43 4.14
N HIS A 197 0.54 9.66 3.26
CA HIS A 197 1.75 8.92 3.62
C HIS A 197 2.79 8.96 2.49
N PRO A 198 4.09 9.22 2.79
CA PRO A 198 5.14 9.30 1.77
C PRO A 198 5.23 8.05 0.88
N ALA A 199 5.23 6.86 1.48
CA ALA A 199 5.29 5.61 0.71
C ALA A 199 4.10 5.45 -0.27
N LEU A 200 2.90 5.93 0.07
CA LEU A 200 1.74 5.86 -0.83
C LEU A 200 1.94 6.78 -2.05
N ILE A 201 2.53 7.95 -1.84
CA ILE A 201 2.91 8.87 -2.92
C ILE A 201 3.97 8.22 -3.82
N ASP A 202 4.95 7.54 -3.24
CA ASP A 202 6.00 6.82 -4.00
C ASP A 202 5.41 5.69 -4.84
N TYR A 203 4.51 4.87 -4.28
CA TYR A 203 3.76 3.87 -5.03
C TYR A 203 2.95 4.49 -6.16
N TYR A 204 2.20 5.55 -5.88
CA TYR A 204 1.42 6.26 -6.90
C TYR A 204 2.29 6.74 -8.07
N ASN A 205 3.42 7.39 -7.78
CA ASN A 205 4.35 7.88 -8.80
C ASN A 205 5.00 6.74 -9.58
N GLY A 206 5.39 5.67 -8.89
CA GLY A 206 5.92 4.46 -9.50
C GLY A 206 4.92 3.83 -10.48
N TYR A 207 3.67 3.71 -10.07
CA TYR A 207 2.61 3.16 -10.93
C TYR A 207 2.27 4.07 -12.10
N ALA A 208 2.27 5.39 -11.90
CA ALA A 208 2.10 6.35 -12.99
C ALA A 208 3.17 6.16 -14.08
N LYS A 209 4.42 5.95 -13.66
CA LYS A 209 5.53 5.64 -14.57
C LYS A 209 5.30 4.30 -15.28
N SER A 210 4.90 3.25 -14.56
CA SER A 210 4.65 1.93 -15.16
C SER A 210 3.50 1.94 -16.16
N ILE A 211 2.41 2.69 -15.89
CA ILE A 211 1.32 2.90 -16.85
C ILE A 211 1.87 3.50 -18.15
N GLY A 212 2.68 4.56 -18.06
CA GLY A 212 3.27 5.22 -19.23
C GLY A 212 4.16 4.29 -20.05
N ASN A 213 5.05 3.53 -19.39
CA ASN A 213 5.93 2.57 -20.05
C ASN A 213 5.14 1.45 -20.75
N LEU A 214 4.23 0.81 -20.00
CA LEU A 214 3.41 -0.29 -20.52
C LEU A 214 2.57 0.14 -21.72
N GLN A 215 2.00 1.35 -21.68
CA GLN A 215 1.23 1.89 -22.80
C GLN A 215 2.10 2.06 -24.06
N GLN A 216 3.33 2.58 -23.91
CA GLN A 216 4.26 2.72 -25.04
C GLN A 216 4.68 1.37 -25.62
N TYR A 217 5.01 0.40 -24.76
CA TYR A 217 5.36 -0.95 -25.20
C TYR A 217 4.19 -1.63 -25.92
N ALA A 218 2.98 -1.55 -25.35
CA ALA A 218 1.77 -2.11 -25.93
C ALA A 218 1.48 -1.51 -27.32
N PHE A 219 1.60 -0.19 -27.51
CA PHE A 219 1.42 0.42 -28.83
C PHE A 219 2.41 -0.11 -29.86
N LYS A 220 3.70 -0.22 -29.51
CA LYS A 220 4.71 -0.80 -30.42
C LYS A 220 4.37 -2.24 -30.80
N ILE A 221 3.95 -3.06 -29.83
CA ILE A 221 3.57 -4.46 -30.06
C ILE A 221 2.34 -4.55 -30.97
N ILE A 222 1.30 -3.74 -30.71
CA ILE A 222 0.07 -3.70 -31.53
C ILE A 222 0.37 -3.31 -32.98
N GLN A 223 1.26 -2.33 -33.19
CA GLN A 223 1.69 -1.92 -34.53
C GLN A 223 2.42 -3.06 -35.24
N LYS A 224 3.38 -3.70 -34.57
CA LYS A 224 4.16 -4.85 -35.11
C LYS A 224 3.26 -6.02 -35.50
N ALA A 225 2.33 -6.40 -34.62
CA ALA A 225 1.38 -7.47 -34.86
C ALA A 225 0.35 -7.16 -35.97
N SER A 226 0.29 -5.93 -36.48
CA SER A 226 -0.64 -5.53 -37.55
C SER A 226 0.01 -5.48 -38.94
N HIS A 227 1.30 -5.80 -39.06
CA HIS A 227 1.98 -5.86 -40.37
C HIS A 227 1.46 -7.03 -41.22
N LYS A 228 1.44 -6.86 -42.56
CA LYS A 228 0.79 -7.79 -43.51
C LYS A 228 1.31 -9.24 -43.49
N ASN A 229 2.49 -9.49 -42.91
CA ASN A 229 3.11 -10.82 -42.81
C ASN A 229 3.08 -11.41 -41.39
N GLN A 230 2.36 -10.76 -40.46
CA GLN A 230 2.33 -11.08 -39.02
C GLN A 230 0.95 -11.64 -38.59
N ASN A 231 0.45 -12.67 -39.27
CA ASN A 231 -0.90 -13.22 -39.01
C ASN A 231 -0.84 -14.59 -38.31
N THR A 232 0.01 -14.71 -37.29
CA THR A 232 0.09 -15.91 -36.44
C THR A 232 -0.91 -15.81 -35.29
N ALA A 233 -1.44 -16.94 -34.82
CA ALA A 233 -2.31 -16.99 -33.64
C ALA A 233 -1.64 -16.31 -32.42
N LEU A 234 -0.33 -16.57 -32.23
CA LEU A 234 0.49 -15.90 -31.23
C LEU A 234 0.46 -14.37 -31.33
N ALA A 235 0.67 -13.79 -32.52
CA ALA A 235 0.67 -12.34 -32.70
C ALA A 235 -0.70 -11.71 -32.40
N LEU A 236 -1.79 -12.39 -32.79
CA LEU A 236 -3.15 -11.96 -32.49
C LEU A 236 -3.46 -12.02 -30.98
N ASN A 237 -3.02 -13.07 -30.29
CA ASN A 237 -3.25 -13.25 -28.85
C ASN A 237 -2.47 -12.22 -28.01
N VAL A 238 -1.20 -11.98 -28.35
CA VAL A 238 -0.39 -10.91 -27.73
C VAL A 238 -1.01 -9.53 -27.99
N LYS A 239 -1.46 -9.27 -29.23
CA LYS A 239 -2.16 -8.02 -29.58
C LYS A 239 -3.45 -7.85 -28.79
N SER A 240 -4.23 -8.91 -28.59
CA SER A 240 -5.46 -8.90 -27.80
C SER A 240 -5.19 -8.43 -26.37
N LEU A 241 -4.20 -9.03 -25.69
CA LEU A 241 -3.80 -8.61 -24.33
C LEU A 241 -3.33 -7.16 -24.28
N CYS A 242 -2.49 -6.73 -25.23
CA CYS A 242 -2.03 -5.34 -25.31
C CYS A 242 -3.20 -4.36 -25.51
N THR A 243 -4.21 -4.75 -26.29
CA THR A 243 -5.41 -3.94 -26.54
C THR A 243 -6.25 -3.80 -25.27
N VAL A 244 -6.45 -4.88 -24.51
CA VAL A 244 -7.15 -4.85 -23.22
C VAL A 244 -6.43 -3.92 -22.24
N LEU A 245 -5.10 -3.98 -22.17
CA LEU A 245 -4.28 -3.12 -21.32
C LEU A 245 -4.44 -1.63 -21.69
N VAL A 246 -4.27 -1.28 -22.97
CA VAL A 246 -4.36 0.11 -23.44
C VAL A 246 -5.76 0.69 -23.21
N ASN A 247 -6.81 -0.08 -23.52
CA ASN A 247 -8.19 0.35 -23.30
C ASN A 247 -8.45 0.59 -21.80
N THR A 248 -7.98 -0.31 -20.94
CA THR A 248 -8.14 -0.17 -19.49
C THR A 248 -7.42 1.06 -18.95
N PHE A 249 -6.22 1.36 -19.46
CA PHE A 249 -5.51 2.60 -19.12
C PHE A 249 -6.25 3.85 -19.59
N GLY A 250 -6.85 3.80 -20.79
CA GLY A 250 -7.74 4.86 -21.28
C GLY A 250 -8.91 5.11 -20.34
N ASP A 251 -9.60 4.06 -19.91
CA ASP A 251 -10.75 4.13 -18.99
C ASP A 251 -10.38 4.79 -17.65
N MET A 252 -9.23 4.43 -17.08
CA MET A 252 -8.83 4.89 -15.74
C MET A 252 -8.05 6.21 -15.71
N TYR A 253 -7.60 6.72 -16.86
CA TYR A 253 -6.61 7.82 -16.93
C TYR A 253 -7.02 9.08 -16.16
N PHE A 254 -8.24 9.58 -16.39
CA PHE A 254 -8.71 10.81 -15.76
C PHE A 254 -8.82 10.67 -14.24
N GLN A 255 -9.42 9.58 -13.77
CA GLN A 255 -9.60 9.30 -12.35
C GLN A 255 -8.24 9.12 -11.65
N PHE A 256 -7.33 8.37 -12.29
CA PHE A 256 -6.00 8.13 -11.75
C PHE A 256 -5.20 9.43 -11.54
N ARG A 257 -5.30 10.38 -12.48
CA ARG A 257 -4.54 11.63 -12.39
C ARG A 257 -5.16 12.66 -11.45
N ASN A 258 -6.48 12.81 -11.47
CA ASN A 258 -7.14 13.96 -10.85
C ASN A 258 -7.84 13.63 -9.53
N ILE A 259 -8.21 12.36 -9.31
CA ILE A 259 -9.06 11.96 -8.19
C ILE A 259 -8.28 11.13 -7.18
N ILE A 260 -7.58 10.09 -7.64
CA ILE A 260 -6.91 9.11 -6.77
C ILE A 260 -5.95 9.71 -5.74
N PRO A 261 -5.12 10.73 -6.03
CA PRO A 261 -4.23 11.32 -5.02
C PRO A 261 -4.94 11.81 -3.76
N TYR A 262 -6.20 12.24 -3.89
CA TYR A 262 -7.01 12.81 -2.82
C TYR A 262 -7.99 11.79 -2.21
N GLN A 263 -7.99 10.56 -2.71
CA GLN A 263 -8.86 9.48 -2.26
C GLN A 263 -8.09 8.49 -1.37
N SER A 264 -8.84 7.72 -0.59
CA SER A 264 -8.30 6.62 0.22
C SER A 264 -7.50 5.62 -0.64
N PRO A 265 -6.46 4.97 -0.06
CA PRO A 265 -5.63 3.97 -0.76
C PRO A 265 -6.42 2.86 -1.44
N VAL A 266 -7.63 2.53 -0.95
CA VAL A 266 -8.50 1.50 -1.55
C VAL A 266 -8.80 1.78 -3.02
N PHE A 267 -8.96 3.04 -3.42
CA PHE A 267 -9.29 3.42 -4.80
C PHE A 267 -8.08 3.29 -5.74
N LEU A 268 -6.87 3.51 -5.22
CA LEU A 268 -5.63 3.21 -5.95
C LEU A 268 -5.52 1.71 -6.20
N ILE A 269 -5.74 0.90 -5.17
CA ILE A 269 -5.71 -0.57 -5.25
C ILE A 269 -6.79 -1.10 -6.20
N GLU A 270 -8.02 -0.59 -6.09
CA GLU A 270 -9.15 -0.94 -6.96
C GLU A 270 -8.81 -0.76 -8.45
N THR A 271 -8.10 0.32 -8.79
CA THR A 271 -7.71 0.62 -10.17
C THR A 271 -6.86 -0.50 -10.76
N PHE A 272 -5.91 -1.03 -10.00
CA PHE A 272 -5.05 -2.13 -10.46
C PHE A 272 -5.68 -3.51 -10.29
N ALA A 273 -6.56 -3.71 -9.31
CA ALA A 273 -7.39 -4.92 -9.21
C ALA A 273 -8.27 -5.09 -10.45
N LYS A 274 -8.88 -3.99 -10.94
CA LYS A 274 -9.65 -3.99 -12.20
C LYS A 274 -8.78 -4.33 -13.41
N LEU A 275 -7.57 -3.77 -13.50
CA LEU A 275 -6.61 -4.10 -14.56
C LEU A 275 -6.24 -5.59 -14.53
N ALA A 276 -5.87 -6.10 -13.35
CA ALA A 276 -5.47 -7.47 -13.16
C ALA A 276 -6.58 -8.44 -13.58
N LEU A 277 -7.81 -8.19 -13.14
CA LEU A 277 -8.97 -9.01 -13.50
C LEU A 277 -9.28 -8.96 -14.99
N LYS A 278 -9.23 -7.78 -15.62
CA LYS A 278 -9.45 -7.64 -17.08
C LYS A 278 -8.40 -8.42 -17.87
N LEU A 279 -7.12 -8.35 -17.48
CA LEU A 279 -6.04 -9.11 -18.12
C LEU A 279 -6.18 -10.61 -17.88
N TYR A 280 -6.50 -11.02 -16.65
CA TYR A 280 -6.74 -12.42 -16.33
C TYR A 280 -7.88 -12.98 -17.17
N ASN A 281 -9.03 -12.31 -17.22
CA ASN A 281 -10.16 -12.73 -18.05
C ASN A 281 -9.79 -12.81 -19.54
N ALA A 282 -8.97 -11.88 -20.03
CA ALA A 282 -8.48 -11.93 -21.40
C ALA A 282 -7.64 -13.18 -21.70
N THR A 283 -6.89 -13.71 -20.71
CA THR A 283 -6.20 -15.00 -20.86
C THR A 283 -7.15 -16.19 -20.85
N GLN A 284 -8.26 -16.14 -20.10
CA GLN A 284 -9.23 -17.24 -20.01
C GLN A 284 -10.06 -17.41 -21.29
N VAL A 285 -10.15 -16.37 -22.13
CA VAL A 285 -10.87 -16.42 -23.41
C VAL A 285 -10.04 -17.11 -24.51
N LEU A 286 -8.72 -17.21 -24.33
CA LEU A 286 -7.84 -17.83 -25.31
C LEU A 286 -8.02 -19.36 -25.35
N ILE A 287 -7.75 -19.95 -26.52
CA ILE A 287 -7.70 -21.41 -26.66
C ILE A 287 -6.53 -21.93 -25.81
N PRO A 288 -6.70 -22.98 -24.99
CA PRO A 288 -5.67 -23.42 -24.03
C PRO A 288 -4.29 -23.67 -24.65
N SER A 289 -4.22 -24.29 -25.83
CA SER A 289 -2.94 -24.53 -26.54
C SER A 289 -2.26 -23.23 -26.98
N GLU A 290 -3.03 -22.23 -27.37
CA GLU A 290 -2.49 -20.93 -27.81
C GLU A 290 -2.09 -20.05 -26.61
N LEU A 291 -2.81 -20.17 -25.49
CA LEU A 291 -2.43 -19.55 -24.23
C LEU A 291 -1.07 -20.10 -23.76
N GLU A 292 -0.91 -21.43 -23.77
CA GLU A 292 0.34 -22.09 -23.41
C GLU A 292 1.48 -21.64 -24.32
N GLU A 293 1.26 -21.58 -25.64
CA GLU A 293 2.25 -21.07 -26.58
C GLU A 293 2.65 -19.62 -26.27
N MET A 294 1.67 -18.75 -25.99
CA MET A 294 1.90 -17.34 -25.67
C MET A 294 2.68 -17.16 -24.35
N LEU A 295 2.38 -17.96 -23.33
CA LEU A 295 3.09 -17.91 -22.06
C LEU A 295 4.50 -18.51 -22.15
N ASN A 296 4.70 -19.56 -22.94
CA ASN A 296 6.04 -20.09 -23.21
C ASN A 296 6.86 -19.09 -24.04
N TYR A 297 6.22 -18.37 -24.96
CA TYR A 297 6.85 -17.30 -25.70
C TYR A 297 7.27 -16.13 -24.80
N SER A 298 6.43 -15.72 -23.83
CA SER A 298 6.82 -14.70 -22.88
C SER A 298 7.97 -15.17 -21.98
N LEU A 299 7.95 -16.43 -21.53
CA LEU A 299 9.06 -17.04 -20.77
C LEU A 299 10.38 -16.98 -21.54
N GLU A 300 10.37 -17.37 -22.82
CA GLU A 300 11.56 -17.40 -23.67
C GLU A 300 12.28 -16.04 -23.70
N TRP A 301 11.53 -14.93 -23.75
CA TRP A 301 12.08 -13.58 -23.88
C TRP A 301 12.27 -12.82 -22.58
N SER A 302 11.46 -13.12 -21.56
CA SER A 302 11.43 -12.35 -20.30
C SER A 302 11.95 -13.10 -19.07
N GLU A 303 12.18 -14.42 -19.19
CA GLU A 303 12.55 -15.32 -18.08
C GLU A 303 11.50 -15.38 -16.95
N ILE A 304 10.29 -14.86 -17.19
CA ILE A 304 9.17 -14.94 -16.25
C ILE A 304 8.37 -16.21 -16.53
N ALA A 305 8.22 -17.06 -15.53
CA ALA A 305 7.47 -18.29 -15.65
C ALA A 305 5.97 -18.04 -15.93
N PRO A 306 5.31 -18.84 -16.79
CA PRO A 306 3.89 -18.74 -17.10
C PRO A 306 2.98 -18.62 -15.87
N HIS A 307 3.18 -19.49 -14.89
CA HIS A 307 2.40 -19.51 -13.66
C HIS A 307 2.61 -18.27 -12.80
N THR A 308 3.80 -17.67 -12.82
CA THR A 308 4.09 -16.46 -12.03
C THR A 308 3.20 -15.30 -12.47
N LEU A 309 3.04 -15.08 -13.78
CA LEU A 309 2.21 -14.00 -14.29
C LEU A 309 0.73 -14.22 -13.95
N LEU A 310 0.20 -15.42 -14.22
CA LEU A 310 -1.20 -15.75 -13.93
C LEU A 310 -1.52 -15.65 -12.43
N ASN A 311 -0.62 -16.14 -11.58
CA ASN A 311 -0.77 -16.02 -10.13
C ASN A 311 -0.75 -14.56 -9.67
N GLN A 312 0.17 -13.74 -10.20
CA GLN A 312 0.22 -12.31 -9.86
C GLN A 312 -1.08 -11.58 -10.28
N LEU A 313 -1.60 -11.87 -11.47
CA LEU A 313 -2.89 -11.31 -11.91
C LEU A 313 -4.03 -11.73 -10.98
N SER A 314 -4.11 -13.02 -10.62
CA SER A 314 -5.13 -13.53 -9.71
C SER A 314 -5.02 -12.93 -8.31
N THR A 315 -3.81 -12.90 -7.71
CA THR A 315 -3.57 -12.31 -6.39
C THR A 315 -3.99 -10.85 -6.31
N VAL A 316 -3.68 -10.06 -7.34
CA VAL A 316 -4.07 -8.63 -7.38
C VAL A 316 -5.58 -8.49 -7.63
N ALA A 317 -6.19 -9.34 -8.47
CA ALA A 317 -7.62 -9.31 -8.75
C ALA A 317 -8.48 -9.68 -7.53
N GLU A 318 -8.04 -10.65 -6.74
CA GLU A 318 -8.76 -11.18 -5.57
C GLU A 318 -8.31 -10.56 -4.23
N THR A 319 -7.58 -9.44 -4.29
CA THR A 319 -7.08 -8.77 -3.09
C THR A 319 -8.24 -8.34 -2.16
N ASN A 320 -8.20 -8.81 -0.91
CA ASN A 320 -9.12 -8.37 0.13
C ASN A 320 -8.54 -7.17 0.90
N TYR A 321 -9.16 -6.01 0.74
CA TYR A 321 -8.62 -4.77 1.30
C TYR A 321 -8.77 -4.70 2.83
N ASN A 322 -7.66 -4.47 3.52
CA ASN A 322 -7.64 -4.17 4.96
C ASN A 322 -7.07 -2.78 5.20
N HIS A 323 -7.91 -1.83 5.63
CA HIS A 323 -7.47 -0.46 5.86
C HIS A 323 -6.43 -0.32 6.98
N HIS A 324 -6.36 -1.28 7.93
CA HIS A 324 -5.33 -1.31 8.98
C HIS A 324 -3.93 -1.59 8.45
N ASN A 325 -3.81 -2.20 7.27
CA ASN A 325 -2.55 -2.48 6.60
C ASN A 325 -2.68 -2.24 5.09
N CYS A 326 -2.37 -1.04 4.65
CA CYS A 326 -2.50 -0.65 3.25
C CYS A 326 -1.32 -1.11 2.37
N GLY A 327 -0.22 -1.59 2.96
CA GLY A 327 1.05 -1.80 2.26
C GLY A 327 1.10 -3.06 1.40
N GLU A 328 0.57 -4.17 1.90
CA GLU A 328 0.67 -5.48 1.25
C GLU A 328 0.02 -5.54 -0.15
N PRO A 329 -1.22 -5.07 -0.37
CA PRO A 329 -1.81 -4.96 -1.71
C PRO A 329 -0.95 -4.21 -2.73
N LEU A 330 -0.27 -3.15 -2.28
CA LEU A 330 0.57 -2.32 -3.15
C LEU A 330 1.81 -3.11 -3.59
N LEU A 331 2.41 -3.87 -2.70
CA LEU A 331 3.52 -4.76 -3.03
C LEU A 331 3.14 -5.77 -4.14
N TYR A 332 1.96 -6.38 -4.06
CA TYR A 332 1.48 -7.31 -5.10
C TYR A 332 1.24 -6.61 -6.44
N ILE A 333 0.65 -5.41 -6.43
CA ILE A 333 0.47 -4.58 -7.62
C ILE A 333 1.83 -4.23 -8.24
N GLN A 334 2.81 -3.81 -7.44
CA GLN A 334 4.14 -3.47 -7.91
C GLN A 334 4.83 -4.66 -8.57
N GLN A 335 4.74 -5.85 -7.97
CA GLN A 335 5.31 -7.08 -8.54
C GLN A 335 4.66 -7.44 -9.88
N MET A 336 3.32 -7.37 -9.96
CA MET A 336 2.58 -7.61 -11.20
C MET A 336 2.99 -6.62 -12.31
N LEU A 337 3.02 -5.32 -12.00
CA LEU A 337 3.41 -4.28 -12.97
C LEU A 337 4.85 -4.48 -13.45
N LYS A 338 5.78 -4.83 -12.56
CA LYS A 338 7.17 -5.11 -12.93
C LYS A 338 7.29 -6.30 -13.89
N SER A 339 6.54 -7.38 -13.64
CA SER A 339 6.50 -8.53 -14.55
C SER A 339 5.96 -8.15 -15.92
N LEU A 340 4.84 -7.42 -15.96
CA LEU A 340 4.24 -6.93 -17.20
C LEU A 340 5.21 -6.02 -17.96
N GLU A 341 5.89 -5.09 -17.27
CA GLU A 341 6.86 -4.19 -17.88
C GLU A 341 8.02 -4.96 -18.50
N THR A 342 8.54 -5.96 -17.80
CA THR A 342 9.64 -6.80 -18.28
C THR A 342 9.24 -7.57 -19.54
N ILE A 343 8.06 -8.21 -19.53
CA ILE A 343 7.53 -8.94 -20.69
C ILE A 343 7.33 -7.98 -21.87
N PHE A 344 6.59 -6.89 -21.66
CA PHE A 344 6.18 -6.01 -22.74
C PHE A 344 7.36 -5.23 -23.31
N SER A 345 8.31 -4.83 -22.46
CA SER A 345 9.56 -4.22 -22.91
C SER A 345 10.29 -5.13 -23.88
N LYS A 346 10.54 -6.40 -23.50
CA LYS A 346 11.24 -7.37 -24.35
C LYS A 346 10.50 -7.66 -25.64
N LEU A 347 9.20 -7.92 -25.58
CA LEU A 347 8.39 -8.16 -26.78
C LEU A 347 8.34 -6.94 -27.70
N SER A 348 8.40 -5.73 -27.15
CA SER A 348 8.44 -4.50 -27.95
C SER A 348 9.77 -4.26 -28.67
N GLU A 349 10.87 -4.89 -28.24
CA GLU A 349 12.20 -4.79 -28.86
C GLU A 349 12.34 -5.70 -30.09
N LEU A 350 11.59 -6.80 -30.16
CA LEU A 350 11.65 -7.78 -31.25
C LEU A 350 11.30 -7.16 -32.61
N GLU A 351 11.91 -7.64 -33.69
CA GLU A 351 11.59 -7.13 -35.03
C GLU A 351 10.12 -7.41 -35.37
N TYR A 352 9.65 -8.60 -34.99
CA TYR A 352 8.29 -9.06 -35.23
C TYR A 352 7.86 -10.08 -34.16
N ILE A 353 6.56 -10.18 -33.88
CA ILE A 353 6.02 -11.12 -32.89
C ILE A 353 6.00 -12.53 -33.49
N GLY A 354 6.59 -13.49 -32.77
CA GLY A 354 6.84 -14.85 -33.25
C GLY A 354 8.31 -15.14 -33.60
N GLN A 355 9.20 -14.14 -33.49
CA GLN A 355 10.65 -14.37 -33.51
C GLN A 355 11.05 -15.25 -32.32
N ARG A 356 11.70 -16.39 -32.59
CA ARG A 356 12.27 -17.29 -31.56
C ARG A 356 13.77 -17.03 -31.43
N LYS A 357 14.35 -17.25 -30.24
CA LYS A 357 15.80 -17.22 -30.02
C LYS A 357 16.43 -18.30 -30.92
N GLU A 358 17.49 -17.95 -31.64
CA GLU A 358 18.24 -18.93 -32.42
C GLU A 358 18.83 -19.98 -31.48
N ASN A 359 18.19 -21.14 -31.41
CA ASN A 359 18.79 -22.32 -30.80
C ASN A 359 19.85 -22.83 -31.78
N ILE A 360 21.12 -22.52 -31.55
CA ILE A 360 22.22 -23.26 -32.18
C ILE A 360 22.18 -24.68 -31.62
N ILE A 361 21.35 -25.53 -32.20
CA ILE A 361 21.39 -26.97 -31.99
C ILE A 361 22.36 -27.50 -33.04
N VAL A 362 23.61 -27.73 -32.63
CA VAL A 362 24.56 -28.52 -33.41
C VAL A 362 24.05 -29.96 -33.38
N ASN A 363 23.24 -30.32 -34.36
CA ASN A 363 23.05 -31.73 -34.68
C ASN A 363 24.34 -32.17 -35.39
N GLU A 364 25.19 -32.92 -34.71
CA GLU A 364 26.18 -33.76 -35.37
C GLU A 364 25.42 -34.74 -36.27
N GLN A 365 25.28 -34.41 -37.55
CA GLN A 365 24.95 -35.41 -38.55
C GLN A 365 26.16 -36.34 -38.66
N GLU A 366 26.03 -37.58 -38.17
CA GLU A 366 26.92 -38.64 -38.59
C GLU A 366 26.83 -38.76 -40.12
N VAL A 367 27.90 -38.34 -40.78
CA VAL A 367 28.09 -38.52 -42.22
C VAL A 367 28.28 -40.01 -42.46
N SER A 368 27.19 -40.72 -42.73
CA SER A 368 27.26 -42.06 -43.30
C SER A 368 27.82 -41.93 -44.72
N SER A 369 29.10 -42.26 -44.87
CA SER A 369 29.79 -42.32 -46.15
C SER A 369 29.21 -43.46 -47.01
N ASN A 370 28.23 -43.14 -47.85
CA ASN A 370 27.76 -44.04 -48.91
C ASN A 370 28.78 -44.07 -50.06
N THR A 371 29.83 -44.89 -49.92
CA THR A 371 30.65 -45.32 -51.05
C THR A 371 30.15 -46.66 -51.58
N ASN A 372 29.16 -46.62 -52.47
CA ASN A 372 28.84 -47.76 -53.34
C ASN A 372 29.39 -47.45 -54.75
N PRO A 373 30.50 -48.07 -55.19
CA PRO A 373 30.95 -47.92 -56.56
C PRO A 373 30.03 -48.72 -57.50
N LYS A 374 29.44 -48.02 -58.49
CA LYS A 374 28.83 -48.65 -59.65
C LYS A 374 29.89 -49.47 -60.39
N ARG A 375 29.71 -50.79 -60.47
CA ARG A 375 30.53 -51.65 -61.33
C ARG A 375 29.66 -52.18 -62.48
N GLY A 376 30.11 -51.86 -63.69
CA GLY A 376 29.43 -52.14 -64.94
C GLY A 376 29.59 -53.59 -65.39
N TRP A 377 28.83 -53.89 -66.43
CA TRP A 377 28.78 -55.14 -67.19
C TRP A 377 30.15 -55.74 -67.51
N SER A 378 30.24 -57.08 -67.39
CA SER A 378 31.25 -57.91 -68.03
C SER A 378 30.56 -58.98 -68.87
N VAL A 379 31.01 -59.14 -70.11
CA VAL A 379 30.62 -60.17 -71.09
C VAL A 379 31.57 -61.35 -70.88
N LEU A 380 31.02 -62.58 -70.84
CA LEU A 380 31.66 -63.88 -70.53
C LEU A 380 31.69 -64.24 -69.03
N ASP A 381 30.58 -64.79 -68.53
CA ASP A 381 30.46 -66.19 -68.07
C ASP A 381 28.98 -66.55 -67.85
#